data_AF-A0A1Y1WLT7-F1
#
_entry.id   AF-A0A1Y1WLT7-F1
#
_cell.length_a   1.000
_cell.length_b   1.000
_cell.length_c   1.000
_cell.angle_alpha   90.00
_cell.angle_beta   90.00
_cell.angle_gamma   90.00
#
_symmetry.space_group_name_H-M   'P 1'
#
loop_
_entity.id
_entity.type
_entity.pdbx_description
1 polymer ?
#
loop_
_entity_poly.entity_id
_entity_poly.type
_entity_poly.pdbx_seq_one_letter_code
_entity_poly.pdbx_strand_id
1 'polypeptide(L)' 'MTPMSGDRKCFRLINGVLVERTVKEVLPALKTNQEGIKKTIEQLAQQYKATDKEFVEYRQKHHIRIAQQ' A
#
# COMPACT_ATOMS: atom_id res chain seq x y z
N MET A 1 1.50 19.25 -4.53
CA MET A 1 2.12 19.88 -3.32
C MET A 1 3.44 20.53 -3.70
N THR A 2 4.28 19.91 -4.53
CA THR A 2 5.13 20.66 -5.46
C THR A 2 4.25 21.28 -6.56
N PRO A 3 4.45 22.56 -6.94
CA PRO A 3 5.58 23.47 -6.67
C PRO A 3 5.33 24.52 -5.56
N MET A 4 4.70 24.16 -4.43
CA MET A 4 4.48 25.12 -3.34
C MET A 4 5.75 25.36 -2.51
N SER A 5 5.93 26.59 -2.01
CA SER A 5 7.02 26.94 -1.09
C SER A 5 6.97 26.08 0.18
N GLY A 6 8.14 25.66 0.65
CA GLY A 6 8.30 24.82 1.84
C GLY A 6 7.79 25.48 3.13
N ASP A 7 7.94 26.81 3.26
CA ASP A 7 7.52 27.57 4.45
C ASP A 7 6.03 27.93 4.44
N ARG A 8 5.31 27.58 3.38
CA ARG A 8 3.86 27.80 3.32
C ARG A 8 3.19 26.99 4.43
N LYS A 9 2.31 27.65 5.18
CA LYS A 9 1.45 26.99 6.18
C LYS A 9 0.65 25.86 5.53
N CYS A 10 0.62 24.73 6.20
CA CYS A 10 -0.07 23.49 5.85
C CYS A 10 -0.82 23.02 7.09
N PHE A 11 -1.95 22.35 6.90
CA PHE A 11 -2.74 21.85 8.02
C PHE A 11 -2.92 20.34 7.86
N ARG A 12 -2.56 19.60 8.91
CA ARG A 12 -2.71 18.14 8.95
C ARG A 12 -3.87 17.78 9.87
N LEU A 13 -4.88 17.10 9.31
CA LEU A 13 -6.01 16.56 10.07
C LEU A 13 -5.63 15.19 10.66
N ILE A 14 -5.72 15.04 11.98
CA ILE A 14 -5.44 13.80 12.71
C ILE A 14 -6.57 13.59 13.72
N ASN A 15 -7.33 12.51 13.60
CA ASN A 15 -8.41 12.15 14.54
C ASN A 15 -9.39 13.33 14.83
N GLY A 16 -9.72 14.11 13.80
CA GLY A 16 -10.61 15.27 13.94
C GLY A 16 -9.93 16.57 14.42
N VAL A 17 -8.64 16.54 14.77
CA VAL A 17 -7.86 17.72 15.15
C VAL A 17 -7.04 18.22 13.98
N LEU A 18 -7.17 19.51 13.67
CA LEU A 18 -6.39 20.17 12.64
C LEU A 18 -5.12 20.79 13.24
N VAL A 19 -3.95 20.34 12.80
CA VAL A 19 -2.65 20.79 13.31
C VAL A 19 -1.96 21.65 12.27
N GLU A 20 -1.61 22.88 12.63
CA GLU A 20 -0.80 23.77 11.78
C GLU A 20 0.66 23.28 11.71
N ARG A 21 1.18 23.20 10.49
CA ARG A 21 2.52 22.75 10.08
C ARG A 21 2.97 23.55 8.87
N THR A 22 4.15 23.24 8.33
CA THR A 22 4.62 23.77 7.04
C THR A 22 4.67 22.68 5.97
N VAL A 23 4.67 23.07 4.69
CA VAL A 23 4.81 22.11 3.57
C VAL A 23 6.07 21.25 3.73
N LYS A 24 7.21 21.84 4.11
CA LYS A 24 8.47 21.11 4.32
C LYS A 24 8.41 20.07 5.44
N GLU A 25 7.59 20.27 6.46
CA GLU A 25 7.39 19.32 7.56
C GLU A 25 6.45 18.17 7.19
N VAL A 26 5.42 18.46 6.38
CA VAL A 26 4.38 17.46 6.04
C VAL A 26 4.77 16.61 4.83
N LEU A 27 5.48 17.19 3.87
CA LEU A 27 5.80 16.52 2.60
C LEU A 27 6.59 15.20 2.77
N PRO A 28 7.58 15.07 3.67
CA PRO A 28 8.29 13.81 3.87
C PRO A 28 7.36 12.69 4.32
N ALA A 29 6.48 12.97 5.29
CA ALA A 29 5.53 11.99 5.81
C ALA A 29 4.55 11.53 4.71
N LEU A 30 4.08 12.43 3.86
CA LEU A 30 3.21 12.06 2.72
C LEU A 30 3.93 11.14 1.73
N LYS A 31 5.18 11.45 1.37
CA LYS A 31 5.97 10.62 0.45
C LYS A 31 6.24 9.24 1.02
N THR A 32 6.73 9.16 2.27
CA THR A 32 7.00 7.89 2.95
C THR A 32 5.73 7.05 3.07
N ASN A 33 4.59 7.66 3.43
CA ASN A 33 3.33 6.93 3.53
C ASN A 33 2.86 6.40 2.16
N GLN A 34 2.95 7.22 1.11
CA GLN A 34 2.59 6.81 -0.24
C GLN A 34 3.45 5.66 -0.74
N GLU A 35 4.77 5.76 -0.56
CA GLU A 35 5.73 4.70 -0.94
C GLU A 35 5.49 3.43 -0.15
N GLY A 36 5.25 3.54 1.16
CA GLY A 36 4.90 2.42 2.04
C GLY A 36 3.65 1.68 1.56
N ILE A 37 2.56 2.40 1.29
CA ILE A 37 1.32 1.81 0.78
C ILE A 37 1.55 1.09 -0.55
N LYS A 38 2.29 1.72 -1.48
CA LYS A 38 2.59 1.11 -2.77
C LYS A 38 3.37 -0.20 -2.60
N LYS A 39 4.39 -0.21 -1.76
CA LYS A 39 5.19 -1.41 -1.46
C LYS A 39 4.34 -2.52 -0.83
N THR A 40 3.45 -2.17 0.10
CA THR A 40 2.54 -3.15 0.72
C THR A 40 1.61 -3.79 -0.31
N ILE A 41 1.06 -3.01 -1.25
CA ILE A 41 0.22 -3.54 -2.34
C ILE A 41 1.02 -4.50 -3.22
N GLU A 42 2.24 -4.12 -3.61
CA GLU A 42 3.12 -4.96 -4.43
C GLU A 42 3.45 -6.29 -3.72
N GLN A 43 3.77 -6.24 -2.43
CA GLN A 43 4.04 -7.42 -1.61
C GLN A 43 2.81 -8.35 -1.51
N LEU A 44 1.62 -7.78 -1.30
CA LEU A 44 0.38 -8.55 -1.23
C LEU A 44 0.09 -9.24 -2.58
N ALA A 45 0.30 -8.55 -3.69
CA ALA A 45 0.12 -9.14 -5.03
C ALA A 45 1.12 -10.28 -5.30
N GLN A 46 2.37 -10.15 -4.82
CA GLN A 46 3.37 -11.22 -4.91
C GLN A 46 2.98 -12.44 -4.07
N GLN A 47 2.55 -12.23 -2.81
CA GLN A 47 2.08 -13.30 -1.93
C GLN A 47 0.90 -14.05 -2.55
N TYR A 48 -0.10 -13.31 -3.05
CA TYR A 48 -1.25 -13.90 -3.75
C TYR A 48 -0.82 -14.82 -4.90
N LYS A 49 0.07 -14.34 -5.78
CA LYS A 49 0.54 -15.13 -6.94
C LYS A 49 1.36 -16.35 -6.52
N ALA A 50 2.16 -16.23 -5.45
CA ALA A 50 2.92 -17.36 -4.92
C ALA A 50 1.97 -18.45 -4.39
N THR A 51 0.98 -18.07 -3.58
CA THR A 51 -0.02 -19.00 -3.05
C THR A 51 -0.88 -19.62 -4.15
N ASP A 52 -1.28 -18.85 -5.16
CA ASP A 52 -2.03 -19.38 -6.31
C ASP A 52 -1.21 -20.43 -7.08
N LYS A 53 0.08 -20.17 -7.29
CA LYS A 53 0.99 -21.13 -7.91
C LYS A 53 1.13 -22.41 -7.08
N GLU A 54 1.37 -22.28 -5.77
CA GLU A 54 1.45 -23.42 -4.85
C GLU A 54 0.15 -24.25 -4.86
N PHE A 55 -1.00 -23.59 -4.91
CA PHE A 55 -2.30 -24.24 -4.98
C PHE A 55 -2.46 -25.04 -6.29
N VAL A 56 -2.09 -24.47 -7.43
CA VAL A 56 -2.12 -25.16 -8.72
C VAL A 56 -1.18 -26.36 -8.74
N GLU A 57 0.05 -26.20 -8.26
CA GLU A 57 1.05 -27.29 -8.17
C GLU A 57 0.56 -28.41 -7.25
N TYR A 58 -0.02 -28.07 -6.10
CA TYR A 58 -0.61 -29.03 -5.17
C TYR A 58 -1.75 -29.83 -5.84
N ARG A 59 -2.65 -29.15 -6.53
CA ARG A 59 -3.74 -29.81 -7.28
C ARG A 59 -3.23 -30.78 -8.33
N GLN A 60 -2.21 -30.38 -9.10
CA GLN A 60 -1.62 -31.21 -10.14
C GLN A 60 -0.94 -32.45 -9.54
N LYS A 61 -0.10 -32.25 -8.50
CA LYS A 61 0.63 -33.33 -7.82
C LYS A 61 -0.31 -34.40 -7.25
N HIS A 62 -1.45 -33.99 -6.73
CA HIS A 62 -2.42 -34.88 -6.09
C HIS A 62 -3.59 -35.29 -7.01
N HIS A 63 -3.55 -34.94 -8.30
CA HIS A 63 -4.61 -35.24 -9.27
C HIS A 63 -6.02 -34.82 -8.82
N ILE A 64 -6.10 -33.72 -8.07
CA ILE A 64 -7.35 -33.23 -7.46
C ILE A 64 -8.25 -32.65 -8.56
N ARG A 65 -9.35 -33.35 -8.83
CA ARG A 65 -10.41 -32.91 -9.74
C ARG A 65 -11.46 -32.12 -8.96
N ILE A 66 -11.85 -30.97 -9.49
CA ILE A 66 -12.98 -30.21 -8.95
C ILE A 66 -14.24 -30.96 -9.36
N ALA A 67 -15.02 -31.45 -8.39
CA ALA A 67 -16.35 -31.96 -8.68
C ALA A 67 -17.24 -30.78 -9.08
N GLN A 68 -17.71 -30.76 -10.32
CA GLN A 68 -18.79 -29.85 -10.72
C GLN A 68 -20.10 -30.41 -10.14
N GLN A 69 -20.82 -29.59 -9.38
CA GLN A 69 -22.24 -29.79 -9.08
C GLN A 69 -23.08 -29.15 -10.19
#